data_AF-B1GYH1-F1
#
_entry.id   AF-B1GYH1-F1
#
_cell.length_a   1.000
_cell.length_b   1.000
_cell.length_c   1.000
_cell.angle_alpha   90.00
_cell.angle_beta   90.00
_cell.angle_gamma   90.00
#
_symmetry.space_group_name_H-M   'P 1'
#
loop_
_entity.id
_entity.type
_entity.pdbx_description
1 polymer ?
#
loop_
_entity_poly.entity_id
_entity_poly.type
_entity_poly.pdbx_seq_one_letter_code
_entity_poly.pdbx_strand_id
1 'polypeptide(L)'
;GRLVGMNYQARMGMMAAGAYGLPQFRMRVFMWGALSSEKLPQYPLPTHKVIVRGVIPTEFESNTVALDEGREIDLKKELFLGDALSDLPSVENNEQRDEMPYTNEPTSDFQHFIRLGRDGALGSVLYDHRPLQLNDDDYQRVCQIPKREGANFRDLPGVRVRSDNKVEWDPDVERVKLPSGKPLVPDYAMSFVGGSSTKPFGRLWWDETVPTVVTRAEPHNQTIIHPQQNRVLTIRENARLQGFPDYYKLTGPIKERYIQVGNAVAVPVARALGYSLAMAMKGSSDGKPLMSLPENFPSHAEQIEVSQ
;
A
#
# COMPACT_ATOMS: atom_id res chain seq x y z
N GLY A 1 26.80 -11.45 -13.59
CA GLY A 1 26.30 -11.11 -12.24
C GLY A 1 26.85 -12.06 -11.20
N ARG A 2 26.92 -11.68 -9.91
CA ARG A 2 27.57 -12.46 -8.84
C ARG A 2 27.03 -13.90 -8.73
N LEU A 3 25.71 -14.11 -8.80
CA LEU A 3 25.09 -15.45 -8.75
C LEU A 3 25.62 -16.39 -9.83
N VAL A 4 25.67 -15.92 -11.09
CA VAL A 4 26.20 -16.69 -12.21
C VAL A 4 27.67 -17.02 -12.01
N GLY A 5 28.46 -16.05 -11.50
CA GLY A 5 29.88 -16.29 -11.16
C GLY A 5 30.09 -17.30 -10.02
N MET A 6 29.08 -17.57 -9.22
CA MET A 6 29.06 -18.60 -8.17
C MET A 6 28.39 -19.91 -8.64
N ASN A 7 28.14 -20.08 -9.94
CA ASN A 7 27.45 -21.25 -10.53
C ASN A 7 26.01 -21.47 -10.05
N TYR A 8 25.30 -20.40 -9.67
CA TYR A 8 23.86 -20.45 -9.44
C TYR A 8 23.10 -20.25 -10.75
N GLN A 9 22.02 -21.01 -10.90
CA GLN A 9 20.91 -20.64 -11.77
C GLN A 9 20.30 -19.34 -11.22
N ALA A 10 19.95 -18.38 -12.07
CA ALA A 10 19.40 -17.10 -11.64
C ALA A 10 18.32 -16.60 -12.58
N ARG A 11 17.35 -15.87 -12.02
CA ARG A 11 16.31 -15.15 -12.77
C ARG A 11 15.94 -13.88 -12.03
N MET A 12 15.53 -12.86 -12.77
CA MET A 12 15.03 -11.61 -12.22
C MET A 12 13.59 -11.38 -12.69
N GLY A 13 12.77 -10.79 -11.83
CA GLY A 13 11.38 -10.46 -12.13
C GLY A 13 10.95 -9.20 -11.39
N MET A 14 10.17 -8.36 -12.06
CA MET A 14 9.54 -7.18 -11.48
C MET A 14 8.05 -7.47 -11.23
N MET A 15 7.61 -7.34 -9.99
CA MET A 15 6.24 -7.67 -9.58
C MET A 15 5.55 -6.44 -8.98
N ALA A 16 4.31 -6.19 -9.42
CA ALA A 16 3.45 -5.15 -8.86
C ALA A 16 2.64 -5.71 -7.69
N ALA A 17 2.71 -5.10 -6.51
CA ALA A 17 1.95 -5.57 -5.35
C ALA A 17 0.43 -5.64 -5.62
N GLY A 18 -0.13 -4.66 -6.33
CA GLY A 18 -1.54 -4.64 -6.67
C GLY A 18 -2.00 -5.82 -7.52
N ALA A 19 -1.11 -6.43 -8.31
CA ALA A 19 -1.41 -7.62 -9.12
C ALA A 19 -1.70 -8.87 -8.28
N TYR A 20 -1.45 -8.79 -6.97
CA TYR A 20 -1.66 -9.89 -6.01
C TYR A 20 -2.70 -9.51 -4.95
N GLY A 21 -3.63 -8.60 -5.28
CA GLY A 21 -4.79 -8.29 -4.44
C GLY A 21 -4.50 -7.25 -3.37
N LEU A 22 -3.95 -6.09 -3.77
CA LEU A 22 -3.77 -4.93 -2.90
C LEU A 22 -4.21 -3.64 -3.59
N PRO A 23 -4.81 -2.69 -2.86
CA PRO A 23 -5.16 -1.36 -3.40
C PRO A 23 -3.94 -0.42 -3.43
N GLN A 24 -2.84 -0.92 -3.99
CA GLN A 24 -1.56 -0.21 -4.08
C GLN A 24 -0.78 -0.59 -5.33
N PHE A 25 -0.12 0.39 -5.95
CA PHE A 25 0.80 0.16 -7.07
C PHE A 25 2.28 0.22 -6.64
N ARG A 26 2.79 -0.87 -6.04
CA ARG A 26 4.20 -0.98 -5.59
C ARG A 26 4.96 -2.00 -6.41
N MET A 27 5.79 -1.51 -7.34
CA MET A 27 6.71 -2.33 -8.11
C MET A 27 7.98 -2.62 -7.31
N ARG A 28 8.43 -3.89 -7.30
CA ARG A 28 9.72 -4.30 -6.72
C ARG A 28 10.39 -5.33 -7.63
N VAL A 29 11.73 -5.29 -7.64
CA VAL A 29 12.57 -6.30 -8.28
C VAL A 29 12.80 -7.43 -7.29
N PHE A 30 12.60 -8.65 -7.76
CA PHE A 30 12.93 -9.88 -7.07
C PHE A 30 13.95 -10.63 -7.91
N MET A 31 14.90 -11.32 -7.26
CA MET A 31 15.91 -12.12 -7.94
C MET A 31 15.97 -13.50 -7.29
N TRP A 32 15.70 -14.52 -8.08
CA TRP A 32 15.87 -15.91 -7.67
C TRP A 32 17.32 -16.36 -7.91
N GLY A 33 17.80 -17.21 -7.02
CA GLY A 33 19.04 -17.95 -7.16
C GLY A 33 18.84 -19.38 -6.67
N ALA A 34 19.20 -20.37 -7.47
CA ALA A 34 19.18 -21.79 -7.08
C ALA A 34 20.50 -22.46 -7.49
N LEU A 35 20.98 -23.43 -6.69
CA LEU A 35 22.14 -24.23 -7.08
C LEU A 35 21.84 -24.98 -8.38
N SER A 36 22.88 -25.40 -9.12
CA SER A 36 22.71 -26.15 -10.38
C SER A 36 21.99 -27.50 -10.21
N SER A 37 22.03 -28.08 -9.00
CA SER A 37 21.32 -29.30 -8.64
C SER A 37 19.83 -29.09 -8.32
N GLU A 38 19.42 -27.85 -8.06
CA GLU A 38 18.06 -27.52 -7.61
C GLU A 38 17.18 -27.05 -8.76
N LYS A 39 15.85 -27.08 -8.57
CA LYS A 39 14.95 -26.42 -9.50
C LYS A 39 14.89 -24.92 -9.21
N LEU A 40 15.11 -24.10 -10.24
CA LEU A 40 14.94 -22.65 -10.13
C LEU A 40 13.44 -22.29 -9.99
N PRO A 41 13.04 -21.52 -8.96
CA PRO A 41 11.66 -21.07 -8.81
C PRO A 41 11.18 -20.18 -9.96
N GLN A 42 9.87 -20.21 -10.19
CA GLN A 42 9.20 -19.42 -11.23
C GLN A 42 8.68 -18.10 -10.64
N TYR A 43 8.27 -17.18 -11.50
CA TYR A 43 7.49 -16.04 -11.03
C TYR A 43 6.00 -16.34 -11.18
N PRO A 44 5.21 -16.19 -10.10
CA PRO A 44 3.77 -16.37 -10.18
C PRO A 44 3.16 -15.23 -11.01
N LEU A 45 2.26 -15.57 -11.92
CA LEU A 45 1.51 -14.59 -12.71
C LEU A 45 0.55 -13.78 -11.82
N PRO A 46 0.17 -12.55 -12.25
CA PRO A 46 -0.85 -11.76 -11.59
C PRO A 46 -2.15 -12.53 -11.35
N THR A 47 -2.83 -12.24 -10.25
CA THR A 47 -4.16 -12.77 -9.91
C THR A 47 -5.26 -11.71 -9.97
N HIS A 48 -4.88 -10.43 -9.96
CA HIS A 48 -5.78 -9.29 -9.98
C HIS A 48 -5.40 -8.31 -11.10
N LYS A 49 -6.40 -7.62 -11.64
CA LYS A 49 -6.21 -6.43 -12.45
C LYS A 49 -5.56 -5.33 -11.60
N VAL A 50 -4.80 -4.45 -12.26
CA VAL A 50 -4.02 -3.42 -11.59
C VAL A 50 -4.21 -2.09 -12.29
N ILE A 51 -4.50 -1.06 -11.50
CA ILE A 51 -4.40 0.33 -11.96
C ILE A 51 -2.92 0.70 -11.97
N VAL A 52 -2.32 0.69 -13.16
CA VAL A 52 -0.92 1.03 -13.36
C VAL A 52 -0.71 2.52 -13.09
N ARG A 53 0.13 2.85 -12.11
CA ARG A 53 0.55 4.22 -11.80
C ARG A 53 2.07 4.34 -11.87
N GLY A 54 2.60 4.60 -13.06
CA GLY A 54 4.03 4.81 -13.28
C GLY A 54 4.51 4.29 -14.63
N VAL A 55 5.82 4.40 -14.87
CA VAL A 55 6.49 3.91 -16.07
C VAL A 55 7.42 2.77 -15.66
N ILE A 56 7.32 1.64 -16.36
CA ILE A 56 8.34 0.59 -16.28
C ILE A 56 9.48 1.04 -17.18
N PRO A 57 10.72 1.17 -16.68
CA PRO A 57 11.83 1.55 -17.55
C PRO A 57 11.99 0.52 -18.67
N THR A 58 12.18 1.01 -19.90
CA THR A 58 12.19 0.17 -21.11
C THR A 58 13.25 -0.94 -21.04
N GLU A 59 14.37 -0.69 -20.35
CA GLU A 59 15.43 -1.68 -20.12
C GLU A 59 14.97 -2.90 -19.31
N PHE A 60 13.87 -2.78 -18.55
CA PHE A 60 13.34 -3.82 -17.68
C PHE A 60 11.95 -4.32 -18.07
N GLU A 61 11.39 -3.86 -19.18
CA GLU A 61 10.08 -4.32 -19.67
C GLU A 61 10.01 -5.85 -19.78
N SER A 62 11.05 -6.47 -20.36
CA SER A 62 11.19 -7.93 -20.51
C SER A 62 11.30 -8.71 -19.20
N ASN A 63 11.57 -8.03 -18.08
CA ASN A 63 11.64 -8.63 -16.74
C ASN A 63 10.33 -8.44 -15.96
N THR A 64 9.33 -7.79 -16.54
CA THR A 64 8.04 -7.58 -15.87
C THR A 64 7.26 -8.88 -15.80
N VAL A 65 6.84 -9.24 -14.60
CA VAL A 65 5.95 -10.39 -14.37
C VAL A 65 4.53 -9.92 -14.65
N ALA A 66 4.13 -10.03 -15.91
CA ALA A 66 2.80 -9.68 -16.42
C ALA A 66 2.31 -10.76 -17.38
N LEU A 67 1.03 -10.67 -17.75
CA LEU A 67 0.47 -11.49 -18.83
C LEU A 67 0.90 -10.95 -20.19
N ASP A 68 1.16 -11.85 -21.14
CA ASP A 68 1.41 -11.49 -22.54
C ASP A 68 0.20 -10.73 -23.11
N GLU A 69 0.44 -9.70 -23.93
CA GLU A 69 -0.63 -8.96 -24.62
C GLU A 69 -1.50 -9.94 -25.44
N GLY A 70 -2.80 -9.96 -25.17
CA GLY A 70 -3.78 -10.82 -25.87
C GLY A 70 -4.08 -12.17 -25.21
N ARG A 71 -3.45 -12.53 -24.07
CA ARG A 71 -3.91 -13.65 -23.24
C ARG A 71 -4.98 -13.18 -22.26
N GLU A 72 -6.22 -13.56 -22.53
CA GLU A 72 -7.32 -13.41 -21.57
C GLU A 72 -7.22 -14.50 -20.50
N ILE A 73 -6.71 -14.13 -19.33
CA ILE A 73 -6.93 -14.88 -18.09
C ILE A 73 -7.98 -14.11 -17.29
N ASP A 74 -8.92 -14.82 -16.68
CA ASP A 74 -9.93 -14.22 -15.80
C ASP A 74 -9.26 -13.74 -14.50
N LEU A 75 -8.73 -12.51 -14.53
CA LEU A 75 -8.15 -11.84 -13.37
C LEU A 75 -9.27 -11.25 -12.50
N LYS A 76 -9.12 -11.41 -11.18
CA LYS A 76 -9.97 -10.74 -10.19
C LYS A 76 -9.91 -9.22 -10.39
N LYS A 77 -10.98 -8.52 -10.04
CA LYS A 77 -11.04 -7.06 -10.13
C LYS A 77 -9.95 -6.41 -9.28
N GLU A 78 -9.50 -5.23 -9.70
CA GLU A 78 -8.64 -4.36 -8.91
C GLU A 78 -9.32 -3.99 -7.58
N LEU A 79 -8.52 -3.78 -6.55
CA LEU A 79 -8.99 -3.33 -5.25
C LEU A 79 -8.75 -1.83 -5.08
N PHE A 80 -9.66 -1.19 -4.36
CA PHE A 80 -9.59 0.22 -3.98
C PHE A 80 -9.46 0.38 -2.47
N LEU A 81 -9.24 1.62 -2.02
CA LEU A 81 -9.08 1.95 -0.61
C LEU A 81 -10.28 1.49 0.24
N GLY A 82 -11.49 1.67 -0.29
CA GLY A 82 -12.74 1.22 0.35
C GLY A 82 -12.75 -0.27 0.62
N ASP A 83 -12.33 -1.08 -0.35
CA ASP A 83 -12.26 -2.54 -0.20
C ASP A 83 -11.33 -2.95 0.94
N ALA A 84 -10.33 -2.14 1.32
CA ALA A 84 -9.41 -2.48 2.39
C ALA A 84 -9.80 -1.93 3.76
N LEU A 85 -10.44 -0.76 3.83
CA LEU A 85 -10.49 0.02 5.07
C LEU A 85 -11.90 0.35 5.57
N SER A 86 -12.96 0.15 4.78
CA SER A 86 -14.30 0.65 5.11
C SER A 86 -14.96 0.02 6.35
N ASP A 87 -14.52 -1.16 6.79
CA ASP A 87 -15.00 -1.82 8.02
C ASP A 87 -14.35 -1.29 9.31
N LEU A 88 -13.25 -0.54 9.21
CA LEU A 88 -12.51 -0.10 10.40
C LEU A 88 -13.32 0.94 11.21
N PRO A 89 -13.33 0.82 12.55
CA PRO A 89 -14.00 1.79 13.43
C PRO A 89 -13.38 3.20 13.29
N SER A 90 -14.16 4.25 13.54
CA SER A 90 -13.61 5.60 13.58
C SER A 90 -12.71 5.81 14.80
N VAL A 91 -11.59 6.53 14.59
CA VAL A 91 -10.67 6.93 15.66
C VAL A 91 -10.20 8.37 15.47
N GLU A 92 -9.87 9.02 16.58
CA GLU A 92 -9.40 10.41 16.60
C GLU A 92 -7.89 10.51 16.34
N ASN A 93 -7.41 11.73 16.07
CA ASN A 93 -5.97 12.01 15.86
C ASN A 93 -5.08 11.61 17.05
N ASN A 94 -5.63 11.55 18.26
CA ASN A 94 -4.91 11.25 19.50
C ASN A 94 -5.15 9.83 20.04
N GLU A 95 -5.65 8.89 19.23
CA GLU A 95 -5.93 7.52 19.67
C GLU A 95 -4.69 6.80 20.26
N GLN A 96 -4.84 6.26 21.46
CA GLN A 96 -3.74 5.64 22.23
C GLN A 96 -3.89 4.13 22.42
N ARG A 97 -5.06 3.56 22.17
CA ARG A 97 -5.32 2.14 22.39
C ARG A 97 -4.59 1.30 21.35
N ASP A 98 -3.70 0.43 21.82
CA ASP A 98 -3.03 -0.56 20.95
C ASP A 98 -3.97 -1.67 20.50
N GLU A 99 -5.06 -1.89 21.24
CA GLU A 99 -6.06 -2.92 20.98
C GLU A 99 -7.46 -2.32 21.17
N MET A 100 -8.36 -2.63 20.25
CA MET A 100 -9.78 -2.27 20.33
C MET A 100 -10.65 -3.34 19.66
N PRO A 101 -11.94 -3.46 19.99
CA PRO A 101 -12.81 -4.36 19.27
C PRO A 101 -13.10 -3.83 17.86
N TYR A 102 -13.32 -4.73 16.91
CA TYR A 102 -14.07 -4.38 15.71
C TYR A 102 -15.50 -3.98 16.11
N THR A 103 -16.03 -2.96 15.43
CA THR A 103 -17.43 -2.53 15.61
C THR A 103 -18.30 -2.79 14.40
N ASN A 104 -17.68 -3.01 13.23
CA ASN A 104 -18.37 -3.35 12.00
C ASN A 104 -17.93 -4.73 11.50
N GLU A 105 -18.83 -5.39 10.78
CA GLU A 105 -18.53 -6.60 10.02
C GLU A 105 -17.71 -6.27 8.76
N PRO A 106 -16.90 -7.21 8.24
CA PRO A 106 -16.22 -7.00 6.97
C PRO A 106 -17.26 -6.89 5.84
N THR A 107 -17.04 -5.93 4.95
CA THR A 107 -17.93 -5.60 3.83
C THR A 107 -17.40 -6.04 2.46
N SER A 108 -16.12 -6.42 2.38
CA SER A 108 -15.47 -6.90 1.16
C SER A 108 -14.79 -8.25 1.39
N ASP A 109 -14.52 -8.98 0.29
CA ASP A 109 -13.74 -10.23 0.32
C ASP A 109 -12.34 -10.00 0.91
N PHE A 110 -11.73 -8.85 0.62
CA PHE A 110 -10.44 -8.47 1.17
C PHE A 110 -10.51 -8.31 2.69
N GLN A 111 -11.52 -7.62 3.21
CA GLN A 111 -11.70 -7.41 4.66
C GLN A 111 -11.99 -8.72 5.37
N HIS A 112 -12.80 -9.59 4.76
CA HIS A 112 -13.03 -10.92 5.29
C HIS A 112 -11.72 -11.70 5.37
N PHE A 113 -10.94 -11.74 4.28
CA PHE A 113 -9.67 -12.45 4.21
C PHE A 113 -8.62 -11.91 5.19
N ILE A 114 -8.43 -10.58 5.27
CA ILE A 114 -7.38 -9.97 6.07
C ILE A 114 -7.64 -10.10 7.57
N ARG A 115 -8.92 -10.25 7.96
CA ARG A 115 -9.36 -10.47 9.35
C ARG A 115 -9.29 -11.91 9.81
N LEU A 116 -9.03 -12.88 8.92
CA LEU A 116 -8.90 -14.28 9.31
C LEU A 116 -7.72 -14.46 10.26
N GLY A 117 -7.99 -15.07 11.41
CA GLY A 117 -7.00 -15.57 12.35
C GLY A 117 -6.19 -16.73 11.76
N ARG A 118 -5.17 -17.17 12.49
CA ARG A 118 -4.35 -18.33 12.09
C ARG A 118 -5.14 -19.65 12.06
N ASP A 119 -6.21 -19.71 12.83
CA ASP A 119 -7.19 -20.80 12.90
C ASP A 119 -8.29 -20.69 11.82
N GLY A 120 -8.26 -19.63 11.01
CA GLY A 120 -9.28 -19.36 10.00
C GLY A 120 -10.58 -18.76 10.56
N ALA A 121 -10.65 -18.49 11.87
CA ALA A 121 -11.79 -17.80 12.46
C ALA A 121 -11.66 -16.28 12.27
N LEU A 122 -12.79 -15.58 12.22
CA LEU A 122 -12.78 -14.13 12.04
C LEU A 122 -12.30 -13.44 13.32
N GLY A 123 -11.25 -12.62 13.21
CA GLY A 123 -10.68 -11.89 14.33
C GLY A 123 -11.65 -10.86 14.91
N SER A 124 -11.75 -10.83 16.24
CA SER A 124 -12.59 -9.89 16.99
C SER A 124 -11.81 -8.68 17.54
N VAL A 125 -10.49 -8.80 17.66
CA VAL A 125 -9.60 -7.75 18.17
C VAL A 125 -8.86 -7.08 17.01
N LEU A 126 -8.89 -5.76 17.01
CA LEU A 126 -8.20 -4.88 16.09
C LEU A 126 -6.96 -4.30 16.79
N TYR A 127 -5.78 -4.57 16.22
CA TYR A 127 -4.49 -4.09 16.72
C TYR A 127 -3.99 -2.89 15.94
N ASP A 128 -3.23 -2.01 16.60
CA ASP A 128 -2.46 -0.93 15.94
C ASP A 128 -3.31 0.08 15.13
N HIS A 129 -4.60 0.22 15.45
CA HIS A 129 -5.47 1.20 14.77
C HIS A 129 -5.28 2.61 15.33
N ARG A 130 -4.03 3.08 15.26
CA ARG A 130 -3.56 4.36 15.80
C ARG A 130 -2.92 5.19 14.70
N PRO A 131 -3.31 6.47 14.53
CA PRO A 131 -2.62 7.39 13.63
C PRO A 131 -1.33 7.94 14.24
N LEU A 132 -0.49 8.55 13.40
CA LEU A 132 0.48 9.51 13.89
C LEU A 132 -0.28 10.71 14.47
N GLN A 133 -0.09 10.98 15.75
CA GLN A 133 -0.65 12.16 16.40
C GLN A 133 -0.02 13.42 15.80
N LEU A 134 -0.80 14.14 14.99
CA LEU A 134 -0.39 15.43 14.46
C LEU A 134 -0.29 16.45 15.58
N ASN A 135 0.68 17.37 15.47
CA ASN A 135 0.71 18.56 16.29
C ASN A 135 -0.51 19.45 15.99
N ASP A 136 -0.81 20.39 16.88
CA ASP A 136 -2.01 21.23 16.79
C ASP A 136 -2.10 21.99 15.46
N ASP A 137 -0.98 22.51 14.95
CA ASP A 137 -0.96 23.26 13.69
C ASP A 137 -1.31 22.36 12.49
N ASP A 138 -0.70 21.18 12.41
CA ASP A 138 -0.96 20.22 11.34
C ASP A 138 -2.36 19.62 11.44
N TYR A 139 -2.84 19.35 12.67
CA TYR A 139 -4.20 18.89 12.89
C TYR A 139 -5.24 19.94 12.43
N GLN A 140 -5.02 21.22 12.77
CA GLN A 140 -5.89 22.31 12.31
C GLN A 140 -5.90 22.47 10.79
N ARG A 141 -4.76 22.26 10.12
CA ARG A 141 -4.71 22.22 8.65
C ARG A 141 -5.54 21.07 8.10
N VAL A 142 -5.35 19.85 8.63
CA VAL A 142 -6.10 18.65 8.21
C VAL A 142 -7.61 18.84 8.38
N CYS A 143 -8.05 19.47 9.48
CA CYS A 143 -9.45 19.80 9.72
C CYS A 143 -10.06 20.73 8.66
N GLN A 144 -9.24 21.56 7.99
CA GLN A 144 -9.69 22.48 6.95
C GLN A 144 -9.63 21.88 5.54
N ILE A 145 -9.01 20.71 5.35
CA ILE A 145 -9.00 20.01 4.07
C ILE A 145 -10.40 19.45 3.80
N PRO A 146 -11.07 19.82 2.69
CA PRO A 146 -12.40 19.31 2.34
C PRO A 146 -12.47 17.78 2.33
N LYS A 147 -13.62 17.21 2.69
CA LYS A 147 -13.87 15.76 2.66
C LYS A 147 -14.46 15.34 1.31
N ARG A 148 -13.65 15.42 0.26
CA ARG A 148 -13.99 14.99 -1.10
C ARG A 148 -12.76 14.45 -1.82
N GLU A 149 -12.98 13.73 -2.91
CA GLU A 149 -11.93 13.28 -3.81
C GLU A 149 -11.04 14.44 -4.30
N GLY A 150 -9.73 14.17 -4.38
CA GLY A 150 -8.73 15.12 -4.85
C GLY A 150 -8.42 16.30 -3.91
N ALA A 151 -9.08 16.38 -2.74
CA ALA A 151 -8.87 17.48 -1.80
C ALA A 151 -7.44 17.51 -1.24
N ASN A 152 -6.83 18.69 -1.21
CA ASN A 152 -5.45 18.87 -0.75
C ASN A 152 -5.19 20.32 -0.27
N PHE A 153 -3.93 20.68 0.02
CA PHE A 153 -3.59 22.03 0.49
C PHE A 153 -4.01 23.17 -0.45
N ARG A 154 -4.21 22.89 -1.75
CA ARG A 154 -4.69 23.88 -2.75
C ARG A 154 -6.10 24.38 -2.46
N ASP A 155 -6.87 23.63 -1.68
CA ASP A 155 -8.22 24.00 -1.27
C ASP A 155 -8.25 24.90 -0.02
N LEU A 156 -7.09 25.17 0.58
CA LEU A 156 -7.00 26.06 1.74
C LEU A 156 -7.14 27.53 1.31
N PRO A 157 -7.76 28.38 2.13
CA PRO A 157 -7.90 29.82 1.85
C PRO A 157 -6.58 30.50 1.51
N GLY A 158 -6.62 31.36 0.48
CA GLY A 158 -5.46 32.13 0.02
C GLY A 158 -4.57 31.41 -1.00
N VAL A 159 -4.92 30.20 -1.43
CA VAL A 159 -4.24 29.50 -2.53
C VAL A 159 -5.08 29.54 -3.80
N ARG A 160 -4.48 29.97 -4.90
CA ARG A 160 -5.07 29.91 -6.24
C ARG A 160 -4.23 29.01 -7.14
N VAL A 161 -4.89 28.26 -8.01
CA VAL A 161 -4.23 27.48 -9.08
C VAL A 161 -4.31 28.26 -10.40
N ARG A 162 -3.17 28.49 -11.03
CA ARG A 162 -3.05 29.15 -12.33
C ARG A 162 -3.39 28.20 -13.48
N SER A 163 -3.50 28.77 -14.69
CA SER A 163 -3.70 27.99 -15.93
C SER A 163 -2.55 27.02 -16.24
N ASP A 164 -1.34 27.26 -15.75
CA ASP A 164 -0.18 26.36 -15.89
C ASP A 164 -0.10 25.29 -14.78
N ASN A 165 -1.19 25.08 -14.02
CA ASN A 165 -1.30 24.14 -12.90
C ASN A 165 -0.32 24.40 -11.73
N LYS A 166 0.25 25.61 -11.65
CA LYS A 166 1.05 26.03 -10.50
C LYS A 166 0.21 26.82 -9.50
N VAL A 167 0.56 26.68 -8.23
CA VAL A 167 -0.06 27.44 -7.14
C VAL A 167 0.57 28.82 -7.01
N GLU A 168 -0.25 29.81 -6.67
CA GLU A 168 0.16 31.14 -6.26
C GLU A 168 -0.70 31.62 -5.10
N TRP A 169 -0.22 32.66 -4.40
CA TRP A 169 -1.01 33.29 -3.37
C TRP A 169 -2.10 34.15 -4.01
N ASP A 170 -3.32 34.04 -3.51
CA ASP A 170 -4.41 34.92 -3.91
C ASP A 170 -4.12 36.34 -3.38
N PRO A 171 -3.97 37.36 -4.26
CA PRO A 171 -3.68 38.72 -3.82
C PRO A 171 -4.84 39.37 -3.06
N ASP A 172 -6.07 38.86 -3.24
CA ASP A 172 -7.28 39.42 -2.63
C ASP A 172 -7.57 38.80 -1.25
N VAL A 173 -6.80 37.78 -0.84
CA VAL A 173 -6.97 37.09 0.44
C VAL A 173 -5.74 37.27 1.30
N GLU A 174 -5.90 37.97 2.43
CA GLU A 174 -4.81 38.09 3.42
C GLU A 174 -4.38 36.72 3.94
N ARG A 175 -3.08 36.55 4.18
CA ARG A 175 -2.50 35.29 4.65
C ARG A 175 -3.12 34.86 5.98
N VAL A 176 -3.93 33.80 5.93
CA VAL A 176 -4.57 33.24 7.12
C VAL A 176 -3.51 32.64 8.05
N LYS A 177 -3.58 33.00 9.33
CA LYS A 177 -2.72 32.46 10.39
C LYS A 177 -3.52 31.53 11.31
N LEU A 178 -2.84 30.51 11.80
CA LEU A 178 -3.32 29.64 12.87
C LEU A 178 -3.25 30.38 14.22
N PRO A 179 -3.93 29.88 15.28
CA PRO A 179 -3.82 30.44 16.63
C PRO A 179 -2.38 30.50 17.17
N SER A 180 -1.49 29.64 16.70
CA SER A 180 -0.05 29.67 17.01
C SER A 180 0.71 30.83 16.37
N GLY A 181 0.06 31.61 15.49
CA GLY A 181 0.67 32.67 14.69
C GLY A 181 1.37 32.17 13.40
N LYS A 182 1.52 30.85 13.22
CA LYS A 182 2.07 30.26 11.99
C LYS A 182 1.08 30.35 10.83
N PRO A 183 1.54 30.37 9.56
CA PRO A 183 0.64 30.39 8.42
C PRO A 183 -0.18 29.11 8.32
N LEU A 184 -1.46 29.25 7.92
CA LEU A 184 -2.34 28.13 7.62
C LEU A 184 -1.74 27.26 6.52
N VAL A 185 -1.32 27.88 5.42
CA VAL A 185 -0.66 27.20 4.30
C VAL A 185 0.86 27.30 4.47
N PRO A 186 1.57 26.19 4.68
CA PRO A 186 3.04 26.23 4.82
C PRO A 186 3.72 26.64 3.51
N ASP A 187 4.74 27.50 3.59
CA ASP A 187 5.44 27.99 2.38
C ASP A 187 6.12 26.88 1.56
N TYR A 188 6.55 25.78 2.21
CA TYR A 188 7.11 24.64 1.51
C TYR A 188 6.10 23.98 0.56
N ALA A 189 4.79 24.02 0.89
CA ALA A 189 3.76 23.40 0.07
C ALA A 189 3.62 24.13 -1.27
N MET A 190 3.80 25.45 -1.28
CA MET A 190 3.72 26.27 -2.49
C MET A 190 4.88 26.06 -3.46
N SER A 191 6.06 25.70 -2.96
CA SER A 191 7.25 25.46 -3.78
C SER A 191 7.46 23.99 -4.12
N PHE A 192 6.70 23.07 -3.50
CA PHE A 192 6.88 21.64 -3.69
C PHE A 192 6.61 21.23 -5.15
N VAL A 193 7.60 20.61 -5.79
CA VAL A 193 7.60 20.28 -7.23
C VAL A 193 7.33 21.52 -8.09
N GLY A 194 7.96 22.65 -7.76
CA GLY A 194 7.76 23.91 -8.49
C GLY A 194 6.32 24.44 -8.43
N GLY A 195 5.57 24.07 -7.39
CA GLY A 195 4.19 24.48 -7.15
C GLY A 195 3.13 23.66 -7.90
N SER A 196 3.52 22.64 -8.66
CA SER A 196 2.56 21.83 -9.44
C SER A 196 2.04 20.60 -8.70
N SER A 197 2.50 20.33 -7.48
CA SER A 197 2.10 19.14 -6.73
C SER A 197 0.72 19.30 -6.07
N THR A 198 0.00 18.18 -5.97
CA THR A 198 -1.25 18.03 -5.19
C THR A 198 -1.06 17.21 -3.91
N LYS A 199 0.17 16.76 -3.62
CA LYS A 199 0.45 15.84 -2.51
C LYS A 199 0.38 16.46 -1.11
N PRO A 200 0.89 17.68 -0.84
CA PRO A 200 0.86 18.25 0.50
C PRO A 200 -0.57 18.32 1.06
N PHE A 201 -0.76 17.82 2.28
CA PHE A 201 -2.05 17.70 2.95
C PHE A 201 -3.14 17.07 2.06
N GLY A 202 -2.76 16.11 1.21
CA GLY A 202 -3.69 15.41 0.34
C GLY A 202 -4.55 14.42 1.12
N ARG A 203 -5.85 14.43 0.83
CA ARG A 203 -6.83 13.47 1.32
C ARG A 203 -7.07 12.37 0.30
N LEU A 204 -7.05 11.14 0.77
CA LEU A 204 -7.39 9.96 -0.03
C LEU A 204 -8.90 9.84 -0.18
N TRP A 205 -9.35 9.09 -1.19
CA TRP A 205 -10.76 8.75 -1.37
C TRP A 205 -10.98 7.24 -1.59
N TRP A 206 -12.22 6.79 -1.42
CA TRP A 206 -12.55 5.37 -1.31
C TRP A 206 -12.33 4.56 -2.59
N ASP A 207 -12.49 5.19 -3.75
CA ASP A 207 -12.30 4.64 -5.10
C ASP A 207 -10.90 4.96 -5.67
N GLU A 208 -9.96 5.35 -4.80
CA GLU A 208 -8.56 5.55 -5.17
C GLU A 208 -7.68 4.36 -4.75
N THR A 209 -6.53 4.24 -5.40
CA THR A 209 -5.41 3.39 -4.93
C THR A 209 -4.33 4.25 -4.31
N VAL A 210 -3.60 3.68 -3.35
CA VAL A 210 -2.43 4.35 -2.76
C VAL A 210 -1.20 4.06 -3.63
N PRO A 211 -0.47 5.06 -4.14
CA PRO A 211 0.69 4.80 -5.00
C PRO A 211 1.75 3.96 -4.28
N THR A 212 2.20 4.40 -3.10
CA THR A 212 3.08 3.58 -2.26
C THR A 212 2.90 3.94 -0.80
N VAL A 213 2.60 2.93 0.03
CA VAL A 213 2.74 3.02 1.48
C VAL A 213 4.22 3.21 1.82
N VAL A 214 4.53 4.31 2.50
CA VAL A 214 5.88 4.71 2.89
C VAL A 214 6.07 4.63 4.41
N THR A 215 7.29 4.86 4.88
CA THR A 215 7.70 4.73 6.28
C THR A 215 7.30 5.89 7.19
N ARG A 216 6.87 7.01 6.59
CA ARG A 216 6.53 8.26 7.29
C ARG A 216 5.04 8.55 7.12
N ALA A 217 4.41 9.07 8.17
CA ALA A 217 2.98 9.34 8.17
C ALA A 217 2.63 10.84 8.19
N GLU A 218 3.64 11.72 8.17
CA GLU A 218 3.42 13.17 8.13
C GLU A 218 2.74 13.60 6.81
N PRO A 219 1.70 14.46 6.81
CA PRO A 219 0.94 14.82 5.61
C PRO A 219 1.65 15.84 4.71
N HIS A 220 2.90 16.20 5.00
CA HIS A 220 3.58 17.36 4.41
C HIS A 220 3.87 17.22 2.91
N ASN A 221 4.11 16.01 2.40
CA ASN A 221 4.50 15.79 1.00
C ASN A 221 3.88 14.53 0.40
N GLN A 222 2.75 14.10 0.95
CA GLN A 222 2.04 12.89 0.55
C GLN A 222 0.53 12.99 0.82
N THR A 223 -0.23 12.29 -0.01
CA THR A 223 -1.68 12.08 0.16
C THR A 223 -1.89 10.92 1.12
N ILE A 224 -2.21 11.22 2.38
CA ILE A 224 -2.33 10.21 3.46
C ILE A 224 -3.45 10.55 4.46
N ILE A 225 -4.17 11.66 4.27
CA ILE A 225 -5.29 12.00 5.14
C ILE A 225 -6.44 11.02 4.86
N HIS A 226 -7.05 10.49 5.92
CA HIS A 226 -8.18 9.55 5.84
C HIS A 226 -9.36 10.18 5.08
N PRO A 227 -10.14 9.42 4.28
CA PRO A 227 -11.21 9.98 3.45
C PRO A 227 -12.26 10.82 4.20
N GLN A 228 -12.66 10.39 5.40
CA GLN A 228 -13.76 11.04 6.14
C GLN A 228 -13.39 11.56 7.53
N GLN A 229 -12.19 11.24 8.02
CA GLN A 229 -11.76 11.52 9.40
C GLN A 229 -10.64 12.58 9.35
N ASN A 230 -10.52 13.42 10.38
CA ASN A 230 -9.53 14.50 10.43
C ASN A 230 -8.19 13.98 11.00
N ARG A 231 -7.65 12.94 10.39
CA ARG A 231 -6.38 12.31 10.78
C ARG A 231 -5.69 11.74 9.55
N VAL A 232 -4.41 11.42 9.70
CA VAL A 232 -3.71 10.57 8.74
C VAL A 232 -4.16 9.11 8.86
N LEU A 233 -3.85 8.30 7.85
CA LEU A 233 -4.07 6.86 7.94
C LEU A 233 -3.33 6.28 9.15
N THR A 234 -3.99 5.37 9.87
CA THR A 234 -3.45 4.62 11.00
C THR A 234 -2.39 3.62 10.57
N ILE A 235 -1.61 3.13 11.54
CA ILE A 235 -0.67 2.04 11.32
C ILE A 235 -1.39 0.82 10.73
N ARG A 236 -2.54 0.41 11.31
CA ARG A 236 -3.32 -0.73 10.78
C ARG A 236 -3.81 -0.51 9.35
N GLU A 237 -4.29 0.68 9.02
CA GLU A 237 -4.72 1.00 7.65
C GLU A 237 -3.54 0.84 6.68
N ASN A 238 -2.36 1.38 7.00
CA ASN A 238 -1.16 1.16 6.21
C ASN A 238 -0.73 -0.33 6.16
N ALA A 239 -0.91 -1.08 7.24
CA ALA A 239 -0.58 -2.50 7.31
C ALA A 239 -1.49 -3.32 6.39
N ARG A 240 -2.81 -3.04 6.35
CA ARG A 240 -3.74 -3.64 5.39
C ARG A 240 -3.39 -3.30 3.95
N LEU A 241 -2.98 -2.07 3.67
CA LEU A 241 -2.49 -1.69 2.34
C LEU A 241 -1.21 -2.44 1.91
N GLN A 242 -0.42 -2.95 2.87
CA GLN A 242 0.70 -3.88 2.63
C GLN A 242 0.31 -5.36 2.72
N GLY A 243 -0.97 -5.66 2.95
CA GLY A 243 -1.52 -7.01 3.05
C GLY A 243 -1.16 -7.77 4.31
N PHE A 244 -0.74 -7.07 5.37
CA PHE A 244 -0.53 -7.71 6.67
C PHE A 244 -1.85 -8.26 7.21
N PRO A 245 -1.92 -9.55 7.59
CA PRO A 245 -3.06 -10.09 8.32
C PRO A 245 -3.32 -9.27 9.57
N ASP A 246 -4.58 -9.10 9.94
CA ASP A 246 -4.97 -8.24 11.06
C ASP A 246 -4.48 -8.77 12.42
N TYR A 247 -4.24 -10.09 12.52
CA TYR A 247 -3.60 -10.69 13.70
C TYR A 247 -2.11 -10.36 13.85
N TYR A 248 -1.47 -9.79 12.82
CA TYR A 248 -0.04 -9.43 12.89
C TYR A 248 0.12 -8.13 13.69
N LYS A 249 0.58 -8.28 14.95
CA LYS A 249 0.79 -7.17 15.89
C LYS A 249 2.16 -6.53 15.69
N LEU A 250 2.20 -5.20 15.57
CA LEU A 250 3.43 -4.43 15.47
C LEU A 250 3.88 -3.98 16.86
N THR A 251 5.18 -3.78 17.05
CA THR A 251 5.76 -3.41 18.34
C THR A 251 6.65 -2.18 18.24
N GLY A 252 6.89 -1.52 19.37
CA GLY A 252 7.69 -0.29 19.45
C GLY A 252 6.89 1.01 19.30
N PRO A 253 7.58 2.16 19.22
CA PRO A 253 6.95 3.48 19.07
C PRO A 253 6.15 3.62 17.77
N ILE A 254 5.16 4.53 17.75
CA ILE A 254 4.27 4.77 16.59
C ILE A 254 5.05 4.96 15.28
N LYS A 255 6.08 5.83 15.28
CA LYS A 255 6.89 6.08 14.09
C LYS A 255 7.64 4.83 13.61
N GLU A 256 8.14 4.01 14.52
CA GLU A 256 8.83 2.75 14.19
C GLU A 256 7.87 1.70 13.63
N ARG A 257 6.60 1.67 14.08
CA ARG A 257 5.59 0.79 13.50
C ARG A 257 5.24 1.19 12.06
N TYR A 258 5.16 2.49 11.76
CA TYR A 258 5.05 2.96 10.37
C TYR A 258 6.27 2.58 9.52
N ILE A 259 7.48 2.67 10.09
CA ILE A 259 8.72 2.25 9.40
C ILE A 259 8.69 0.76 9.08
N GLN A 260 8.30 -0.09 10.04
CA GLN A 260 8.15 -1.54 9.85
C GLN A 260 7.21 -1.86 8.67
N VAL A 261 6.04 -1.22 8.64
CA VAL A 261 5.06 -1.42 7.56
C VAL A 261 5.59 -0.90 6.22
N GLY A 262 6.10 0.33 6.17
CA GLY A 262 6.55 0.95 4.92
C GLY A 262 7.73 0.24 4.24
N ASN A 263 8.64 -0.34 5.05
CA ASN A 263 9.80 -1.09 4.58
C ASN A 263 9.47 -2.52 4.13
N ALA A 264 8.35 -3.08 4.58
CA ALA A 264 7.99 -4.45 4.28
C ALA A 264 7.86 -4.72 2.76
N VAL A 265 8.02 -5.99 2.42
CA VAL A 265 7.51 -6.53 1.16
C VAL A 265 6.03 -6.83 1.37
N ALA A 266 5.20 -6.46 0.40
CA ALA A 266 3.78 -6.76 0.44
C ALA A 266 3.55 -8.27 0.67
N VAL A 267 2.78 -8.61 1.70
CA VAL A 267 2.63 -10.00 2.16
C VAL A 267 2.04 -10.91 1.06
N PRO A 268 1.05 -10.49 0.23
CA PRO A 268 0.56 -11.32 -0.86
C PRO A 268 1.62 -11.64 -1.92
N VAL A 269 2.54 -10.70 -2.20
CA VAL A 269 3.68 -10.94 -3.12
C VAL A 269 4.63 -11.97 -2.52
N ALA A 270 4.98 -11.81 -1.24
CA ALA A 270 5.84 -12.75 -0.54
C ALA A 270 5.20 -14.15 -0.47
N ARG A 271 3.89 -14.24 -0.25
CA ARG A 271 3.13 -15.51 -0.24
C ARG A 271 3.15 -16.19 -1.61
N ALA A 272 2.94 -15.41 -2.69
CA ALA A 272 2.97 -15.93 -4.05
C ALA A 272 4.38 -16.46 -4.43
N LEU A 273 5.43 -15.72 -4.09
CA LEU A 273 6.81 -16.17 -4.25
C LEU A 273 7.12 -17.40 -3.41
N GLY A 274 6.62 -17.46 -2.17
CA GLY A 274 6.76 -18.61 -1.27
C GLY A 274 6.10 -19.87 -1.84
N TYR A 275 4.93 -19.74 -2.46
CA TYR A 275 4.29 -20.85 -3.16
C TYR A 275 5.15 -21.35 -4.32
N SER A 276 5.70 -20.45 -5.14
CA SER A 276 6.59 -20.84 -6.24
C SER A 276 7.86 -21.54 -5.74
N LEU A 277 8.46 -21.05 -4.65
CA LEU A 277 9.60 -21.70 -4.01
C LEU A 277 9.24 -23.11 -3.55
N ALA A 278 8.10 -23.29 -2.89
CA ALA A 278 7.64 -24.61 -2.43
C ALA A 278 7.44 -25.58 -3.61
N MET A 279 6.85 -25.12 -4.72
CA MET A 279 6.68 -25.94 -5.92
C MET A 279 8.01 -26.33 -6.57
N ALA A 280 9.01 -25.44 -6.56
CA ALA A 280 10.35 -25.75 -7.03
C ALA A 280 11.04 -26.80 -6.14
N MET A 281 10.94 -26.66 -4.81
CA MET A 281 11.49 -27.63 -3.86
C MET A 281 10.84 -29.01 -3.97
N LYS A 282 9.55 -29.07 -4.34
CA LYS A 282 8.84 -30.33 -4.65
C LYS A 282 9.18 -30.92 -6.03
N GLY A 283 10.06 -30.27 -6.80
CA GLY A 283 10.43 -30.71 -8.14
C GLY A 283 9.38 -30.43 -9.22
N SER A 284 8.30 -29.71 -8.90
CA SER A 284 7.16 -29.44 -9.78
C SER A 284 7.35 -28.23 -10.71
N SER A 285 8.53 -27.61 -10.72
CA SER A 285 8.86 -26.53 -11.67
C SER A 285 9.15 -27.11 -13.05
N ASP A 286 8.42 -26.64 -14.07
CA ASP A 286 8.52 -27.08 -15.46
C ASP A 286 9.65 -26.38 -16.25
N GLY A 287 10.49 -25.61 -15.57
CA GLY A 287 11.62 -24.88 -16.15
C GLY A 287 11.26 -23.55 -16.83
N LYS A 288 9.97 -23.24 -17.00
CA LYS A 288 9.53 -21.97 -17.61
C LYS A 288 9.80 -20.76 -16.71
N PRO A 289 9.81 -19.53 -17.24
CA PRO A 289 9.98 -18.30 -16.44
C PRO A 289 8.84 -18.05 -15.45
N LEU A 290 7.62 -18.43 -15.81
CA LEU A 290 6.37 -18.02 -15.17
C LEU A 290 5.51 -19.23 -14.81
N MET A 291 4.69 -19.09 -13.78
CA MET A 291 3.70 -20.09 -13.37
C MET A 291 2.37 -19.43 -13.01
N SER A 292 1.27 -20.16 -13.16
CA SER A 292 -0.03 -19.74 -12.64
C SER A 292 -0.18 -20.15 -11.17
N LEU A 293 -0.81 -19.28 -10.37
CA LEU A 293 -1.27 -19.65 -9.03
C LEU A 293 -2.61 -20.41 -9.13
N PRO A 294 -2.96 -21.21 -8.11
CA PRO A 294 -4.30 -21.82 -8.04
C PRO A 294 -5.41 -20.75 -8.08
N GLU A 295 -6.57 -21.08 -8.67
CA GLU A 295 -7.71 -20.15 -8.83
C GLU A 295 -8.14 -19.49 -7.52
N ASN A 296 -8.14 -20.27 -6.43
CA ASN A 296 -8.53 -19.82 -5.10
C ASN A 296 -7.35 -19.33 -4.25
N PHE A 297 -6.21 -18.96 -4.85
CA PHE A 297 -5.13 -18.33 -4.10
C PHE A 297 -5.55 -16.92 -3.64
N PRO A 298 -5.25 -16.52 -2.39
CA PRO A 298 -4.54 -17.23 -1.32
C PRO A 298 -5.42 -18.07 -0.38
N SER A 299 -6.72 -18.19 -0.66
CA SER A 299 -7.78 -18.82 0.15
C SER A 299 -7.66 -20.34 0.37
N HIS A 300 -6.60 -21.02 -0.10
CA HIS A 300 -6.44 -22.45 0.14
C HIS A 300 -6.24 -22.75 1.63
N ALA A 301 -7.25 -23.36 2.24
CA ALA A 301 -7.22 -24.08 3.50
C ALA A 301 -6.52 -25.46 3.37
N GLU A 302 -5.68 -25.66 2.36
CA GLU A 302 -4.89 -26.87 2.23
C GLU A 302 -3.58 -26.67 2.96
N GLN A 303 -3.51 -27.33 4.12
CA GLN A 303 -2.26 -27.68 4.77
C GLN A 303 -1.31 -28.20 3.69
N ILE A 304 -0.27 -27.42 3.39
CA ILE A 304 0.90 -27.98 2.71
C ILE A 304 1.47 -28.92 3.76
N GLU A 305 1.09 -30.21 3.70
CA GLU A 305 1.79 -31.26 4.40
C GLU A 305 3.24 -31.20 3.89
N VAL A 306 4.09 -30.58 4.71
CA VAL A 306 5.53 -30.75 4.60
C VAL A 306 5.77 -32.12 5.17
N SER A 307 5.74 -33.14 4.31
CA SER A 307 6.20 -34.48 4.66
C SER A 307 7.62 -34.35 5.21
N GLN A 308 7.77 -34.69 6.50
CA GLN A 308 9.05 -34.77 7.20
C GLN A 308 9.95 -35.82 6.57
#